data_AF-C2KYN3-F1
#
_entry.id   AF-C2KYN3-F1
#
_cell.length_a   1.000
_cell.length_b   1.000
_cell.length_c   1.000
_cell.angle_alpha   90.00
_cell.angle_beta   90.00
_cell.angle_gamma   90.00
#
_symmetry.space_group_name_H-M   'P 1'
#
loop_
_entity.id
_entity.type
_entity.pdbx_description
1 polymer ?
#
loop_
_entity_poly.entity_id
_entity_poly.type
_entity_poly.pdbx_seq_one_letter_code
_entity_poly.pdbx_strand_id
1 'polypeptide(L)'
;MFKRKAFDKLKYWKEKKAPKYSVLLEGARRVGKSTIAEEFAKQEYKSYIKVDFANVRKEVLDVFEDIADPDIFFLRLQTATGVTLY
;
A
#
# COMPACT_ATOMS: atom_id res chain seq x y z
N MET A 1 -3.08 -22.99 -0.30
CA MET A 1 -3.18 -22.80 -1.78
C MET A 1 -3.68 -21.40 -2.18
N PHE A 2 -4.71 -20.83 -1.55
CA PHE A 2 -5.25 -19.49 -1.89
C PHE A 2 -4.27 -18.32 -1.71
N LYS A 3 -3.51 -18.29 -0.59
CA LYS A 3 -2.48 -17.26 -0.36
C LYS A 3 -1.46 -17.20 -1.50
N ARG A 4 -0.95 -18.36 -1.93
CA ARG A 4 -0.02 -18.46 -3.08
C ARG A 4 -0.63 -17.88 -4.36
N LYS A 5 -1.85 -18.28 -4.72
CA LYS A 5 -2.52 -17.76 -5.93
C LYS A 5 -2.70 -16.24 -5.92
N ALA A 6 -3.06 -15.64 -4.79
CA ALA A 6 -3.23 -14.20 -4.68
C ALA A 6 -1.87 -13.47 -4.72
N PHE A 7 -0.84 -14.05 -4.10
CA PHE A 7 0.52 -13.51 -4.13
C PHE A 7 1.10 -13.52 -5.55
N ASP A 8 0.91 -14.61 -6.30
CA ASP A 8 1.35 -14.72 -7.69
C ASP A 8 0.66 -13.68 -8.59
N LYS A 9 -0.62 -13.36 -8.32
CA LYS A 9 -1.33 -12.27 -9.02
C LYS A 9 -0.78 -10.89 -8.68
N LEU A 10 -0.39 -10.66 -7.42
CA LEU A 10 0.26 -9.42 -7.01
C LEU A 10 1.63 -9.26 -7.68
N LYS A 11 2.41 -10.35 -7.80
CA LYS A 11 3.67 -10.36 -8.57
C LYS A 11 3.45 -10.01 -10.03
N TYR A 12 2.50 -10.68 -10.68
CA TYR A 12 2.12 -10.37 -12.05
C TYR A 12 1.72 -8.89 -12.21
N TRP A 13 0.93 -8.36 -11.28
CA TRP A 13 0.56 -6.95 -11.29
C TRP A 13 1.78 -6.04 -11.19
N LYS A 14 2.69 -6.28 -10.24
CA LYS A 14 3.91 -5.49 -10.07
C LYS A 14 4.75 -5.47 -11.35
N GLU A 15 4.94 -6.62 -11.97
CA GLU A 15 5.77 -6.74 -13.17
C GLU A 15 5.13 -6.15 -14.43
N LYS A 16 3.80 -6.23 -14.57
CA LYS A 16 3.14 -5.97 -15.85
C LYS A 16 2.22 -4.75 -15.85
N LYS A 17 1.81 -4.25 -14.68
CA LYS A 17 0.69 -3.29 -14.55
C LYS A 17 0.93 -2.15 -13.56
N ALA A 18 1.81 -2.30 -12.57
CA ALA A 18 2.04 -1.30 -11.52
C ALA A 18 2.32 0.13 -12.00
N PRO A 19 3.02 0.39 -13.14
CA PRO A 19 3.24 1.76 -13.59
C PRO A 19 1.96 2.54 -13.97
N LYS A 20 0.82 1.85 -14.17
CA LYS A 20 -0.43 2.47 -14.64
C LYS A 20 -1.66 2.11 -13.80
N TYR A 21 -1.59 1.05 -13.00
CA TYR A 21 -2.75 0.50 -12.31
C TYR A 21 -2.42 0.21 -10.85
N SER A 22 -3.38 0.51 -9.97
CA SER A 22 -3.39 0.04 -8.58
C SER A 22 -4.06 -1.35 -8.48
N VAL A 23 -3.85 -2.04 -7.35
CA VAL A 23 -4.57 -3.28 -7.01
C VAL A 23 -5.63 -2.99 -5.96
N LEU A 24 -6.82 -3.52 -6.18
CA LEU A 24 -7.87 -3.66 -5.17
C LEU A 24 -7.97 -5.13 -4.73
N LEU A 25 -7.84 -5.38 -3.43
CA LEU A 25 -8.00 -6.71 -2.84
C LEU A 25 -9.40 -6.84 -2.24
N GLU A 26 -10.24 -7.64 -2.88
CA GLU A 26 -11.64 -7.85 -2.49
C GLU A 26 -11.88 -9.22 -1.84
N GLY A 27 -12.99 -9.35 -1.11
CA GLY A 27 -13.42 -10.60 -0.48
C GLY A 27 -14.07 -10.39 0.89
N ALA A 28 -14.56 -11.47 1.49
CA ALA A 28 -15.25 -11.43 2.78
C ALA A 28 -14.41 -10.81 3.92
N ARG A 29 -15.06 -10.33 4.98
CA ARG A 29 -14.35 -9.82 6.17
C ARG A 29 -13.48 -10.94 6.78
N ARG A 30 -12.31 -10.56 7.32
CA ARG A 30 -11.39 -11.45 8.05
C ARG A 30 -10.73 -12.59 7.26
N VAL A 31 -10.73 -12.54 5.92
CA VAL A 31 -10.06 -13.56 5.07
C VAL A 31 -8.55 -13.35 4.88
N GLY A 32 -7.93 -12.38 5.58
CA GLY A 32 -6.48 -12.14 5.53
C GLY A 32 -5.99 -11.23 4.40
N LYS A 33 -6.87 -10.36 3.84
CA LYS A 33 -6.51 -9.43 2.75
C LYS A 33 -5.38 -8.46 3.14
N SER A 34 -5.46 -7.83 4.31
CA SER A 34 -4.41 -6.94 4.81
C SER A 34 -3.12 -7.71 5.07
N THR A 35 -3.21 -8.96 5.52
CA THR A 35 -2.05 -9.83 5.77
C THR A 35 -1.27 -10.10 4.49
N ILE A 36 -1.94 -10.47 3.40
CA ILE A 36 -1.26 -10.74 2.13
C ILE A 36 -0.70 -9.48 1.47
N ALA A 37 -1.39 -8.34 1.58
CA ALA A 37 -0.87 -7.06 1.09
C ALA A 37 0.42 -6.67 1.81
N GLU A 38 0.43 -6.81 3.14
CA GLU A 38 1.60 -6.49 3.96
C GLU A 38 2.75 -7.47 3.74
N GLU A 39 2.47 -8.78 3.63
CA GLU A 39 3.46 -9.80 3.29
C GLU A 39 4.09 -9.53 1.92
N PHE A 40 3.27 -9.19 0.92
CA PHE A 40 3.75 -8.81 -0.41
C PHE A 40 4.62 -7.56 -0.37
N ALA A 41 4.19 -6.50 0.34
CA ALA A 41 4.95 -5.27 0.49
C ALA A 41 6.34 -5.53 1.10
N LYS A 42 6.41 -6.34 2.17
CA LYS A 42 7.66 -6.72 2.84
C LYS A 42 8.62 -7.52 1.96
N GLN A 43 8.10 -8.39 1.09
CA GLN A 43 8.92 -9.26 0.24
C GLN A 43 9.38 -8.57 -1.04
N GLU A 44 8.57 -7.67 -1.59
CA GLU A 44 8.73 -7.16 -2.94
C GLU A 44 9.20 -5.72 -3.03
N TYR A 45 9.19 -4.97 -1.92
CA TYR A 45 9.63 -3.57 -1.88
C TYR A 45 10.64 -3.36 -0.75
N LYS A 46 11.61 -2.48 -0.99
CA LYS A 46 12.61 -2.10 0.01
C LYS A 46 11.99 -1.39 1.23
N SER A 47 10.87 -0.71 1.00
CA SER A 47 10.13 0.07 1.98
C SER A 47 8.68 0.17 1.56
N TYR A 48 7.76 0.30 2.52
CA TYR A 48 6.36 0.56 2.24
C TYR A 48 5.73 1.36 3.38
N ILE A 49 4.71 2.15 3.05
CA ILE A 49 3.85 2.81 4.04
C ILE A 49 2.53 2.06 4.09
N LYS A 50 2.10 1.68 5.30
CA LYS A 50 0.78 1.09 5.55
C LYS A 50 -0.09 2.13 6.27
N VAL A 51 -1.18 2.51 5.62
CA VAL A 51 -2.20 3.40 6.22
C VAL A 51 -3.42 2.57 6.58
N ASP A 52 -3.71 2.45 7.87
CA ASP A 52 -4.96 1.90 8.37
C ASP A 52 -5.91 3.05 8.69
N PHE A 53 -6.80 3.40 7.74
CA PHE A 53 -7.75 4.51 7.90
C PHE A 53 -8.70 4.35 9.08
N ALA A 54 -8.88 3.14 9.62
CA ALA A 54 -9.67 2.95 10.83
C ALA A 54 -8.93 3.41 12.10
N ASN A 55 -7.60 3.47 12.08
CA ASN A 55 -6.72 3.74 13.22
C ASN A 55 -5.53 4.63 12.83
N VAL A 56 -5.81 5.80 12.23
CA VAL A 56 -4.78 6.70 11.70
C VAL A 56 -4.75 8.02 12.47
N ARG A 57 -3.55 8.57 12.68
CA ARG A 57 -3.37 9.90 13.29
C ARG A 57 -3.88 10.98 12.35
N LYS A 58 -4.43 12.06 12.91
CA LYS A 58 -4.92 13.21 12.15
C LYS A 58 -3.88 13.77 11.19
N GLU A 59 -2.62 13.88 11.63
CA GLU A 59 -1.50 14.35 10.79
C GLU A 59 -1.36 13.59 9.46
N VAL A 60 -1.62 12.28 9.45
CA VAL A 60 -1.55 11.46 8.24
C VAL A 60 -2.79 11.68 7.38
N LEU A 61 -3.97 11.88 7.99
CA LEU A 61 -5.20 12.22 7.25
C LEU A 61 -5.07 13.57 6.55
N ASP A 62 -4.49 14.58 7.21
CA ASP A 62 -4.28 15.92 6.67
C ASP A 62 -3.37 15.91 5.41
N VAL A 63 -2.59 14.86 5.19
CA VAL A 63 -1.82 14.66 3.94
C VAL A 63 -2.74 14.36 2.75
N PHE A 64 -3.87 13.67 2.96
CA PHE A 64 -4.81 13.29 1.90
C PHE A 64 -5.75 14.42 1.46
N GLU A 65 -5.77 15.56 2.18
CA GLU A 65 -6.55 16.74 1.80
C GLU A 65 -6.01 17.44 0.54
N ASP A 66 -4.73 17.22 0.20
CA ASP A 66 -4.12 17.74 -1.03
C ASP A 66 -3.19 16.69 -1.65
N ILE A 67 -3.64 16.14 -2.78
CA ILE A 67 -2.95 15.10 -3.55
C ILE A 67 -2.59 15.57 -4.97
N ALA A 68 -2.71 16.87 -5.25
CA ALA A 68 -2.57 17.41 -6.61
C ALA A 68 -1.16 17.23 -7.17
N ASP A 69 -0.15 17.31 -6.30
CA ASP A 69 1.25 17.04 -6.60
C ASP A 69 1.70 15.73 -5.92
N PRO A 70 1.91 14.64 -6.69
CA PRO A 70 2.34 13.36 -6.13
C PRO A 70 3.66 13.42 -5.37
N ASP A 71 4.62 14.25 -5.80
CA ASP A 71 5.95 14.31 -5.17
C ASP A 71 5.83 14.95 -3.77
N ILE A 72 5.08 16.04 -3.67
CA ILE A 72 4.78 16.70 -2.39
C ILE A 72 3.94 15.77 -1.51
N PHE A 73 2.95 15.10 -2.07
CA PHE A 73 2.11 14.14 -1.35
C PHE A 73 2.97 13.04 -0.70
N PHE A 74 3.84 12.38 -1.46
CA PHE A 74 4.71 11.33 -0.92
C PHE A 74 5.74 11.86 0.07
N LEU A 75 6.28 13.07 -0.13
CA LEU A 75 7.20 13.70 0.84
C LEU A 75 6.51 13.93 2.19
N ARG A 76 5.30 14.50 2.19
CA ARG A 76 4.51 14.72 3.40
C ARG A 76 4.13 13.40 4.07
N LEU A 77 3.77 12.39 3.29
CA LEU A 77 3.42 11.07 3.81
C LEU A 77 4.62 10.37 4.48
N GLN A 78 5.79 10.43 3.86
CA GLN A 78 7.04 9.92 4.45
C GLN A 78 7.36 10.64 5.77
N THR A 79 7.21 11.97 5.80
CA THR A 79 7.44 12.78 7.00
C THR A 79 6.48 12.43 8.13
N ALA A 80 5.18 12.33 7.85
CA ALA A 80 4.14 12.02 8.84
C ALA A 80 4.23 10.58 9.37
N THR A 81 4.83 9.66 8.61
CA THR A 81 4.95 8.24 8.99
C THR A 81 6.34 7.87 9.50
N GLY A 82 7.35 8.71 9.27
CA GLY A 82 8.75 8.42 9.60
C GLY A 82 9.37 7.31 8.73
N VAL A 83 8.73 6.97 7.60
CA VAL A 83 9.18 5.92 6.69
C VAL A 83 9.76 6.57 5.45
N THR A 84 10.99 6.21 5.09
CA THR A 84 11.59 6.57 3.80
C THR A 84 11.17 5.56 2.73
N LEU A 85 10.65 6.05 1.60
CA LEU A 85 10.36 5.29 0.39
C LEU A 85 11.59 5.32 -0.56
N TYR A 86 11.88 4.19 -1.21
CA TYR A 86 13.01 4.01 -2.14
C TYR A 86 12.56 3.61 -3.54
#